data_AF-A0A2M6YJI5-F1
#
_entry.id   AF-A0A2M6YJI5-F1
#
_cell.length_a   1.000
_cell.length_b   1.000
_cell.length_c   1.000
_cell.angle_alpha   90.00
_cell.angle_beta   90.00
_cell.angle_gamma   90.00
#
_symmetry.space_group_name_H-M   'P 1'
#
loop_
_entity.id
_entity.type
_entity.pdbx_description
1 polymer ?
#
loop_
_entity_poly.entity_id
_entity_poly.type
_entity_poly.pdbx_seq_one_letter_code
_entity_poly.pdbx_strand_id
1 'polypeptide(L)'
;MAGKRCRNIHFTARRRPRKATTARRGVRTRAPETAAPTPPVVTFTRDDLAAKLISLNVPSAREAQKSADRALTNVFAAIRHALAEADLTIPDFGTLRAARRETGREIRIRFHPDDKLKQAVEARLHAGP
;
A
#
# COMPACT_ATOMS: atom_id res chain seq x y z
N MET A 1 3.25 -54.29 -27.90
CA MET A 1 4.47 -53.81 -28.58
C MET A 1 4.11 -52.64 -29.49
N ALA A 2 4.78 -51.49 -29.30
CA ALA A 2 4.92 -50.33 -30.22
C ALA A 2 3.63 -49.62 -30.72
N GLY A 3 3.36 -48.34 -30.49
CA GLY A 3 4.24 -47.17 -30.33
C GLY A 3 4.67 -46.61 -31.70
N LYS A 4 4.07 -45.50 -32.17
CA LYS A 4 4.57 -44.56 -33.21
C LYS A 4 3.59 -43.37 -33.31
N ARG A 5 3.86 -42.23 -32.64
CA ARG A 5 4.71 -41.07 -33.02
C ARG A 5 3.99 -40.05 -33.91
N CYS A 6 3.91 -38.83 -33.37
CA CYS A 6 3.45 -37.58 -33.92
C CYS A 6 4.16 -37.17 -35.23
N ARG A 7 3.54 -36.28 -36.01
CA ARG A 7 4.24 -35.17 -36.68
C ARG A 7 3.28 -34.04 -37.10
N ASN A 8 3.50 -32.88 -36.49
CA ASN A 8 3.15 -31.55 -36.99
C ASN A 8 3.85 -31.29 -38.33
N ILE A 9 3.15 -30.66 -39.28
CA ILE A 9 3.81 -29.87 -40.33
C ILE A 9 3.00 -28.58 -40.52
N HIS A 10 3.61 -27.46 -40.10
CA HIS A 10 3.24 -26.11 -40.50
C HIS A 10 3.61 -25.89 -41.97
N PHE A 11 2.79 -25.18 -42.74
CA PHE A 11 3.28 -24.47 -43.91
C PHE A 11 2.67 -23.08 -44.04
N THR A 12 3.56 -22.11 -44.07
CA THR A 12 3.37 -20.66 -44.13
C THR A 12 3.25 -20.16 -45.58
N ALA A 13 2.27 -19.26 -45.78
CA ALA A 13 2.27 -18.08 -46.64
C ALA A 13 2.80 -18.14 -48.09
N ARG A 14 1.97 -17.67 -49.04
CA ARG A 14 2.37 -16.65 -50.02
C ARG A 14 1.16 -15.91 -50.63
N ARG A 15 1.39 -14.62 -50.84
CA ARG A 15 0.48 -13.49 -51.09
C ARG A 15 0.01 -13.43 -52.54
N ARG A 16 -1.13 -12.76 -52.83
CA ARG A 16 -1.22 -11.46 -53.58
C ARG A 16 -2.67 -10.98 -53.85
N PRO A 17 -2.89 -9.71 -54.28
CA PRO A 17 -3.78 -8.76 -53.59
C PRO A 17 -4.95 -8.23 -54.45
N ARG A 18 -5.89 -7.48 -53.84
CA ARG A 18 -6.80 -6.44 -54.41
C ARG A 18 -7.96 -6.24 -53.41
N LYS A 19 -8.54 -5.08 -53.11
CA LYS A 19 -8.50 -3.69 -53.62
C LYS A 19 -8.80 -2.79 -52.41
N ALA A 20 -8.23 -1.60 -52.39
CA ALA A 20 -8.64 -0.53 -51.50
C ALA A 20 -10.11 -0.17 -51.78
N THR A 21 -10.91 -0.03 -50.72
CA THR A 21 -12.18 0.70 -50.81
C THR A 21 -12.39 1.46 -49.50
N THR A 22 -12.46 2.76 -49.68
CA THR A 22 -12.56 3.83 -48.72
C THR A 22 -13.85 3.69 -47.90
N ALA A 23 -13.74 3.54 -46.59
CA ALA A 23 -14.84 3.80 -45.67
C ALA A 23 -14.28 4.43 -44.39
N ARG A 24 -14.19 5.76 -44.41
CA ARG A 24 -14.08 6.59 -43.20
C ARG A 24 -15.31 6.30 -42.33
N ARG A 25 -15.12 5.75 -41.12
CA ARG A 25 -16.06 5.97 -40.01
C ARG A 25 -15.42 5.63 -38.67
N GLY A 26 -15.20 6.67 -37.88
CA GLY A 26 -15.25 6.62 -36.42
C GLY A 26 -14.05 5.99 -35.72
N VAL A 27 -12.92 6.69 -35.70
CA VAL A 27 -12.00 6.59 -34.56
C VAL A 27 -12.81 6.99 -33.33
N ARG A 28 -13.21 6.00 -32.51
CA ARG A 28 -13.56 6.27 -31.12
C ARG A 28 -12.27 6.70 -30.43
N THR A 29 -12.00 8.00 -30.49
CA THR A 29 -11.11 8.66 -29.55
C THR A 29 -11.70 8.37 -28.18
N ARG A 30 -11.13 7.38 -27.49
CA ARG A 30 -11.38 7.19 -26.07
C ARG A 30 -10.88 8.48 -25.44
N ALA A 31 -11.83 9.28 -24.94
CA ALA A 31 -11.51 10.48 -24.17
C ALA A 31 -10.47 10.09 -23.12
N PRO A 32 -9.46 10.94 -22.85
CA PRO A 32 -8.60 10.73 -21.70
C PRO A 32 -9.52 10.63 -20.49
N GLU A 33 -9.55 9.47 -19.85
CA GLU A 33 -10.17 9.30 -18.54
C GLU A 33 -9.56 10.42 -17.69
N THR A 34 -10.39 11.42 -17.37
CA THR A 34 -10.07 12.45 -16.40
C THR A 34 -9.64 11.69 -15.15
N ALA A 35 -8.33 11.61 -14.93
CA ALA A 35 -7.78 11.05 -13.73
C ALA A 35 -8.48 11.78 -12.58
N ALA A 36 -9.31 11.06 -11.84
CA ALA A 36 -9.88 11.57 -10.61
C ALA A 36 -8.73 12.18 -9.81
N PRO A 37 -8.89 13.39 -9.25
CA PRO A 37 -7.82 14.02 -8.49
C PRO A 37 -7.37 13.02 -7.43
N THR A 38 -6.13 12.53 -7.57
CA THR A 38 -5.51 11.73 -6.52
C THR A 38 -5.63 12.55 -5.25
N PRO A 39 -6.28 12.04 -4.19
CA PRO A 39 -6.36 12.77 -2.94
C PRO A 39 -4.93 13.10 -2.51
N PRO A 40 -4.69 14.29 -1.93
CA PRO A 40 -3.36 14.64 -1.45
C PRO A 40 -2.93 13.55 -0.48
N VAL A 41 -1.86 12.84 -0.81
CA VAL A 41 -1.22 11.91 0.12
C VAL A 41 -0.61 12.78 1.21
N VAL A 42 -1.37 13.01 2.27
CA VAL A 42 -0.85 13.67 3.47
C VAL A 42 0.14 12.68 4.08
N THR A 43 1.42 12.88 3.76
CA THR A 43 2.51 12.12 4.37
C THR A 43 2.66 12.58 5.80
N PHE A 44 2.19 11.76 6.72
CA PHE A 44 2.34 12.00 8.15
C PHE A 44 3.69 11.46 8.60
N THR A 45 4.60 12.35 9.00
CA THR A 45 5.99 12.01 9.34
C THR A 45 6.18 11.82 10.84
N ARG A 46 7.35 11.27 11.20
CA ARG A 46 7.75 11.14 12.60
C ARG A 46 7.86 12.50 13.30
N ASP A 47 8.30 13.53 12.59
CA ASP A 47 8.43 14.88 13.14
C ASP A 47 7.06 15.49 13.44
N ASP A 48 6.05 15.21 12.60
CA ASP A 48 4.66 15.60 12.85
C ASP A 48 4.06 14.91 14.08
N LEU A 49 4.43 13.65 14.32
CA LEU A 49 4.07 12.91 15.53
C LEU A 49 4.74 13.51 16.76
N ALA A 50 6.03 13.82 16.68
CA ALA A 50 6.77 14.42 17.77
C ALA A 50 6.20 15.80 18.14
N ALA A 51 5.86 16.62 17.15
CA ALA A 51 5.21 17.91 17.34
C ALA A 51 3.88 17.81 18.09
N LYS A 52 3.08 16.77 17.82
CA LYS A 52 1.81 16.52 18.52
C LYS A 52 1.99 15.94 19.93
N LEU A 53 3.10 15.25 20.18
CA LEU A 53 3.47 14.74 21.50
C LEU A 53 4.06 15.81 22.41
N ILE A 54 4.48 16.97 21.87
CA ILE A 54 4.83 18.14 22.66
C ILE A 54 3.55 18.75 23.23
N SER A 55 3.03 18.11 24.26
CA SER A 55 1.99 18.68 25.09
C SER A 55 2.23 18.18 26.51
N LEU A 56 2.63 19.16 27.34
CA LEU A 56 2.62 19.16 28.81
C LEU A 56 3.89 18.59 29.49
N ASN A 57 4.48 19.43 30.35
CA ASN A 57 5.49 19.13 31.41
C ASN A 57 7.00 19.30 31.17
N VAL A 58 7.49 19.91 30.09
CA VAL A 58 8.95 20.20 29.98
C VAL A 58 9.21 21.70 29.86
N PRO A 59 10.08 22.31 30.70
CA PRO A 59 10.32 23.75 30.73
C PRO A 59 10.98 24.31 29.46
N SER A 60 11.47 23.45 28.56
CA SER A 60 12.09 23.84 27.29
C SER A 60 11.53 23.03 26.12
N ALA A 61 11.10 23.73 25.07
CA ALA A 61 10.61 23.12 23.82
C ALA A 61 11.64 22.19 23.17
N ARG A 62 12.94 22.50 23.31
CA ARG A 62 14.03 21.67 22.75
C ARG A 62 14.19 20.35 23.48
N GLU A 63 14.00 20.36 24.80
CA GLU A 63 14.06 19.14 25.63
C GLU A 63 12.80 18.30 25.45
N ALA A 64 11.64 18.95 25.33
CA ALA A 64 10.37 18.30 25.01
C ALA A 64 10.46 17.53 23.68
N GLN A 65 10.99 18.18 22.63
CA GLN A 65 11.18 17.55 21.32
C GLN A 65 12.10 16.32 21.43
N LYS A 66 13.26 16.46 22.08
CA LYS A 66 14.22 15.35 22.24
C LYS A 66 13.63 14.19 23.05
N SER A 67 12.80 14.49 24.05
CA SER A 67 12.07 13.48 24.85
C SER A 67 11.01 12.76 24.01
N ALA A 68 10.19 13.51 23.27
CA ALA A 68 9.19 12.97 22.36
C ALA A 68 9.82 12.05 21.31
N ASP A 69 10.96 12.46 20.73
CA ASP A 69 11.71 11.63 19.80
C ASP A 69 12.21 10.32 20.43
N ARG A 70 12.77 10.38 21.64
CA ARG A 70 13.20 9.17 22.34
C ARG A 70 12.01 8.24 22.63
N ALA A 71 10.89 8.79 23.10
CA ALA A 71 9.68 8.04 23.36
C ALA A 71 9.17 7.35 22.08
N LEU A 72 9.10 8.07 20.96
CA LEU A 72 8.72 7.50 19.66
C LEU A 72 9.66 6.37 19.23
N THR A 73 10.98 6.57 19.33
CA THR A 73 11.95 5.51 19.02
C THR A 73 11.72 4.27 19.87
N ASN A 74 11.49 4.44 21.17
CA ASN A 74 11.28 3.33 22.09
C ASN A 74 9.97 2.60 21.79
N VAL A 75 8.89 3.32 21.48
CA VAL A 75 7.61 2.73 21.10
C VAL A 75 7.75 1.93 19.81
N PHE A 76 8.36 2.49 18.76
CA PHE A 76 8.57 1.74 17.52
C PHE A 76 9.48 0.52 17.71
N ALA A 77 10.52 0.64 18.54
CA ALA A 77 11.39 -0.49 18.88
C ALA A 77 10.62 -1.58 19.62
N ALA A 78 9.79 -1.21 20.60
CA ALA A 78 8.96 -2.13 21.37
C ALA A 78 7.93 -2.84 20.48
N ILE A 79 7.27 -2.12 19.57
CA ILE A 79 6.34 -2.71 18.58
C ILE A 79 7.07 -3.70 17.68
N ARG A 80 8.26 -3.35 17.19
CA ARG A 80 9.06 -4.27 16.35
C ARG A 80 9.49 -5.51 17.11
N HIS A 81 9.84 -5.39 18.39
CA HIS A 81 10.18 -6.51 19.25
C HIS A 81 8.96 -7.41 19.50
N ALA A 82 7.83 -6.82 19.89
CA ALA A 82 6.58 -7.53 20.09
C ALA A 82 6.16 -8.30 18.83
N LEU A 83 6.23 -7.66 17.65
CA LEU A 83 5.93 -8.29 16.37
C LEU A 83 6.97 -9.32 15.91
N ALA A 84 8.16 -9.33 16.49
CA ALA A 84 9.05 -10.46 16.29
C ALA A 84 8.44 -11.68 16.99
N GLU A 85 7.96 -11.55 18.22
CA GLU A 85 7.56 -12.67 19.07
C GLU A 85 6.14 -13.15 18.82
N ALA A 86 5.19 -12.23 18.63
CA ALA A 86 3.76 -12.53 18.53
C ALA A 86 2.99 -11.47 17.72
N ASP A 87 1.71 -11.73 17.50
CA ASP A 87 0.79 -10.72 16.97
C ASP A 87 0.52 -9.64 18.03
N LEU A 88 0.40 -8.38 17.60
CA LEU A 88 0.17 -7.22 18.47
C LEU A 88 -1.22 -6.63 18.23
N THR A 89 -2.05 -6.57 19.26
CA THR A 89 -3.35 -5.88 19.22
C THR A 89 -3.27 -4.57 19.98
N ILE A 90 -3.59 -3.47 19.31
CA ILE A 90 -3.69 -2.14 19.90
C ILE A 90 -5.18 -1.77 19.92
N PRO A 91 -5.80 -1.61 21.11
CA PRO A 91 -7.21 -1.23 21.23
C PRO A 91 -7.54 0.02 20.42
N ASP A 92 -8.71 0.04 19.79
CA ASP A 92 -9.25 1.15 19.00
C ASP A 92 -8.41 1.55 17.76
N PHE A 93 -7.30 0.84 17.50
CA PHE A 93 -6.41 1.06 16.36
C PHE A 93 -6.41 -0.13 15.40
N GLY A 94 -6.12 -1.33 15.90
CA GLY A 94 -6.12 -2.53 15.08
C GLY A 94 -5.15 -3.61 15.54
N THR A 95 -5.10 -4.69 14.76
CA THR A 95 -4.22 -5.83 14.99
C THR A 95 -3.13 -5.91 13.94
N LEU A 96 -1.89 -6.04 14.38
CA LEU A 96 -0.70 -6.25 13.56
C LEU A 96 -0.33 -7.73 13.66
N ARG A 97 -0.42 -8.45 12.53
CA ARG A 97 -0.06 -9.87 12.45
C ARG A 97 1.29 -10.07 11.81
N ALA A 98 2.15 -10.83 12.46
CA ALA A 98 3.49 -11.12 11.98
C ALA A 98 3.55 -12.52 11.36
N ALA A 99 3.72 -12.59 10.04
CA ALA A 99 3.97 -13.84 9.33
C ALA A 99 5.47 -14.01 9.07
N ARG A 100 6.10 -14.97 9.76
CA ARG A 100 7.49 -15.38 9.49
C ARG A 100 7.49 -16.42 8.36
N ARG A 101 8.27 -16.18 7.30
CA ARG A 101 8.53 -17.23 6.29
C ARG A 101 9.55 -18.22 6.81
N GLU A 102 9.30 -19.51 6.58
CA GLU A 102 10.16 -20.64 6.99
C GLU A 102 11.60 -20.54 6.44
N THR A 103 11.79 -19.86 5.31
CA THR A 103 13.10 -19.65 4.68
C THR A 103 13.93 -18.49 5.25
N GLY A 104 13.49 -17.89 6.37
CA GLY A 104 14.37 -17.21 7.32
C GLY A 104 14.95 -15.87 6.86
N ARG A 105 14.26 -14.79 7.27
CA ARG A 105 14.75 -13.40 7.58
C ARG A 105 13.73 -12.33 7.25
N GLU A 106 12.74 -12.63 6.42
CA GLU A 106 11.67 -11.68 6.08
C GLU A 106 10.46 -11.89 7.01
N ILE A 107 10.17 -10.88 7.83
CA ILE A 107 8.93 -10.81 8.62
C ILE A 107 7.94 -9.95 7.83
N ARG A 108 6.83 -10.55 7.42
CA ARG A 108 5.73 -9.81 6.78
C ARG A 108 4.74 -9.40 7.84
N ILE A 109 4.55 -8.10 7.98
CA ILE A 109 3.56 -7.53 8.90
C ILE A 109 2.30 -7.21 8.11
N ARG A 110 1.16 -7.76 8.54
CA ARG A 110 -0.16 -7.42 8.01
C ARG A 110 -0.91 -6.60 9.05
N PHE A 111 -1.46 -5.48 8.64
CA PHE A 111 -2.28 -4.63 9.52
C PHE A 111 -3.77 -4.85 9.24
N HIS A 112 -4.52 -5.13 10.29
CA HIS A 112 -5.97 -5.25 10.28
C HIS A 112 -6.54 -4.11 11.13
N PRO A 113 -7.01 -3.01 10.51
CA PRO A 113 -7.54 -1.87 11.25
C PRO A 113 -8.82 -2.25 11.99
N ASP A 114 -8.96 -1.71 13.19
CA ASP A 114 -10.19 -1.82 13.97
C ASP A 114 -11.32 -0.97 13.38
N ASP A 115 -12.56 -1.31 13.66
CA ASP A 115 -13.73 -0.64 13.08
C ASP A 115 -13.83 0.82 13.54
N LYS A 116 -13.42 1.11 14.78
CA LYS A 116 -13.32 2.50 15.28
C LYS A 116 -12.35 3.35 14.47
N LEU A 117 -11.19 2.80 14.11
CA LEU A 117 -10.22 3.52 13.27
C LEU A 117 -10.78 3.76 11.87
N LYS A 118 -11.45 2.77 11.28
CA LYS A 118 -12.10 2.93 9.97
C LYS A 118 -13.17 4.03 10.02
N GLN A 119 -14.05 4.00 11.01
CA GLN A 119 -15.08 5.02 11.20
C GLN A 119 -14.48 6.41 11.38
N ALA A 120 -13.40 6.55 12.17
CA ALA A 120 -12.73 7.84 12.35
C ALA A 120 -12.12 8.38 11.05
N VAL A 121 -11.54 7.49 10.22
CA VAL A 121 -10.99 7.86 8.91
C VAL A 121 -12.10 8.23 7.94
N GLU A 122 -13.16 7.43 7.85
CA GLU A 122 -14.33 7.71 7.00
C GLU A 122 -14.98 9.03 7.39
N ALA A 123 -15.24 9.25 8.68
CA ALA A 123 -15.78 10.50 9.19
C ALA A 123 -14.90 11.69 8.78
N ARG A 124 -13.57 11.55 8.83
CA ARG A 124 -12.65 12.63 8.43
C ARG A 124 -12.57 12.85 6.93
N LEU A 125 -12.75 11.81 6.12
CA LEU A 125 -12.84 11.91 4.66
C LEU A 125 -14.17 12.53 4.22
N HIS A 126 -15.26 12.24 4.93
CA HIS A 126 -16.60 12.75 4.63
C HIS A 126 -16.89 14.12 5.27
N ALA A 127 -16.19 14.48 6.34
CA ALA A 127 -16.37 15.77 6.99
C ALA A 127 -15.93 16.95 6.11
N GLY A 128 -15.11 16.72 5.08
CA GLY A 128 -14.56 17.80 4.24
C GLY A 128 -13.71 18.79 5.06
N PRO A 129 -12.96 19.70 4.42
CA PRO A 129 -12.27 20.78 5.10
C PRO A 129 -13.25 21.76 5.78
#